data_AF-A0A7E4UTX6-F1
#
_entry.id   AF-A0A7E4UTX6-F1
#
_cell.length_a   1.000
_cell.length_b   1.000
_cell.length_c   1.000
_cell.angle_alpha   90.00
_cell.angle_beta   90.00
_cell.angle_gamma   90.00
#
_symmetry.space_group_name_H-M   'P 1'
#
loop_
_entity.id
_entity.type
_entity.pdbx_description
1 polymer ?
#
loop_
_entity_poly.entity_id
_entity_poly.type
_entity_poly.pdbx_seq_one_letter_code
_entity_poly.pdbx_strand_id
1 'polypeptide(L)'
;MAILGTVDVAAMPVVAFSTGMLGTQGAVFCTSPTLIYLLGNVIMGTWIFHSLIAVLLAITRCMAVFHSRMTIKLFGGNKPYYWAIPAFIYAMYFVLFTKTPLFSALGFSWFFNPHFGYVPDKARDVSPV
;
A
#
# COMPACT_ATOMS: atom_id res chain seq x y z
N MET A 1 8.90 -15.01 -6.39
CA MET A 1 7.57 -15.48 -6.85
C MET A 1 6.68 -15.83 -5.66
N ALA A 2 7.05 -16.81 -4.82
CA ALA A 2 6.23 -17.17 -3.64
C ALA A 2 5.92 -15.98 -2.71
N ILE A 3 6.92 -15.19 -2.33
CA ILE A 3 6.75 -14.04 -1.41
C ILE A 3 5.73 -13.03 -1.94
N LEU A 4 5.83 -12.66 -3.22
CA LEU A 4 4.90 -11.72 -3.87
C LEU A 4 3.48 -12.26 -3.93
N GLY A 5 3.33 -13.53 -4.30
CA GLY A 5 2.02 -14.18 -4.35
C GLY A 5 1.37 -14.29 -2.97
N THR A 6 2.14 -14.63 -1.93
CA THR A 6 1.63 -14.67 -0.55
C THR A 6 1.18 -13.30 -0.07
N VAL A 7 1.94 -12.25 -0.39
CA VAL A 7 1.60 -10.87 -0.03
C VAL A 7 0.36 -10.40 -0.78
N ASP A 8 0.24 -10.72 -2.06
CA ASP A 8 -0.92 -10.35 -2.89
C ASP A 8 -2.21 -11.03 -2.42
N VAL A 9 -2.15 -12.34 -2.16
CA VAL A 9 -3.28 -13.11 -1.62
C VAL A 9 -3.67 -12.63 -0.21
N ALA A 10 -2.71 -12.19 0.60
CA ALA A 10 -2.99 -11.61 1.91
C ALA A 10 -3.57 -10.18 1.83
N ALA A 11 -3.16 -9.40 0.82
CA ALA A 11 -3.58 -8.02 0.61
C ALA A 11 -5.02 -7.92 0.11
N MET A 12 -5.41 -8.77 -0.85
CA MET A 12 -6.71 -8.70 -1.52
C MET A 12 -7.91 -8.73 -0.56
N PRO A 13 -8.00 -9.64 0.43
CA PRO A 13 -9.10 -9.63 1.39
C PRO A 13 -9.15 -8.32 2.18
N VAL A 14 -7.99 -7.81 2.60
CA VAL A 14 -7.93 -6.59 3.42
C VAL A 14 -8.44 -5.39 2.66
N VAL A 15 -8.06 -5.23 1.39
CA VAL A 15 -8.49 -4.08 0.58
C VAL A 15 -9.92 -4.27 0.04
N ALA A 16 -10.22 -5.42 -0.56
CA ALA A 16 -11.47 -5.63 -1.28
C ALA A 16 -12.66 -5.84 -0.33
N PHE A 17 -12.48 -6.61 0.75
CA PHE A 17 -13.56 -6.86 1.71
C PHE A 17 -13.91 -5.60 2.48
N SER A 18 -12.91 -4.85 2.94
CA SER A 18 -13.13 -3.58 3.63
C SER A 18 -13.83 -2.57 2.74
N THR A 19 -13.29 -2.33 1.53
CA THR A 19 -13.89 -1.42 0.53
C THR A 19 -15.31 -1.85 0.15
N GLY A 20 -15.55 -3.16 0.01
CA GLY A 20 -16.88 -3.70 -0.28
C GLY A 20 -17.89 -3.44 0.84
N MET A 21 -17.54 -3.73 2.10
CA MET A 21 -18.41 -3.48 3.25
C MET A 21 -18.74 -1.98 3.39
N LEU A 22 -17.71 -1.14 3.37
CA LEU A 22 -17.85 0.32 3.45
C LEU A 22 -18.67 0.89 2.28
N GLY A 23 -18.51 0.31 1.08
CA GLY A 23 -19.28 0.66 -0.11
C GLY A 23 -20.77 0.33 0.03
N THR A 24 -21.13 -0.86 0.53
CA THR A 24 -22.55 -1.23 0.73
C THR A 24 -23.27 -0.36 1.75
N GLN A 25 -22.54 0.18 2.73
CA GLN A 25 -23.08 1.08 3.75
C GLN A 25 -23.18 2.54 3.29
N GLY A 26 -22.61 2.89 2.13
CA GLY A 26 -22.46 4.29 1.73
C GLY A 26 -21.63 5.10 2.71
N ALA A 27 -20.69 4.45 3.41
CA ALA A 27 -19.98 5.05 4.53
C ALA A 27 -19.04 6.16 4.05
N VAL A 28 -19.12 7.30 4.73
CA VAL A 28 -18.18 8.42 4.61
C VAL A 28 -17.32 8.50 5.86
N PHE A 29 -16.25 9.28 5.83
CA PHE A 29 -15.35 9.45 6.98
C PHE A 29 -16.08 9.78 8.29
N CYS A 30 -17.20 10.52 8.22
CA CYS A 30 -18.01 10.92 9.37
C CYS A 30 -18.77 9.77 10.05
N THR A 31 -18.98 8.62 9.39
CA THR A 31 -19.75 7.49 9.96
C THR A 31 -18.93 6.71 10.98
N SER A 32 -17.66 6.45 10.70
CA SER A 32 -16.76 5.68 11.56
C SER A 32 -15.30 6.05 11.28
N PRO A 33 -14.83 7.20 11.80
CA PRO A 33 -13.53 7.77 11.43
C PRO A 33 -12.35 6.90 11.86
N THR A 34 -12.46 6.22 13.02
CA THR A 34 -11.39 5.35 13.55
C THR A 34 -11.18 4.10 12.70
N LEU A 35 -12.28 3.47 12.25
CA LEU A 35 -12.24 2.28 11.41
C LEU A 35 -11.66 2.60 10.03
N ILE A 36 -12.15 3.67 9.39
CA ILE A 36 -11.68 4.10 8.06
C ILE A 36 -10.20 4.50 8.10
N TYR A 37 -9.77 5.18 9.16
CA TYR A 37 -8.38 5.57 9.34
C TYR A 37 -7.46 4.35 9.49
N LEU A 38 -7.83 3.38 10.34
CA LEU A 38 -7.05 2.15 10.53
C LEU A 38 -6.94 1.35 9.23
N LEU A 39 -8.06 1.18 8.52
CA LEU A 39 -8.10 0.46 7.24
C LEU A 39 -7.27 1.18 6.17
N GLY A 40 -7.41 2.50 6.04
CA GLY A 40 -6.63 3.31 5.10
C GLY A 40 -5.13 3.16 5.34
N ASN A 41 -4.72 3.07 6.61
CA ASN A 41 -3.33 2.85 6.97
C ASN A 41 -2.81 1.48 6.52
N VAL A 42 -3.55 0.42 6.84
CA VAL A 42 -3.18 -0.96 6.45
C VAL A 42 -3.14 -1.10 4.92
N ILE A 43 -4.09 -0.50 4.21
CA ILE A 43 -4.15 -0.51 2.75
C ILE A 43 -2.92 0.19 2.17
N MET A 44 -2.57 1.38 2.67
CA MET A 44 -1.39 2.12 2.21
C MET A 44 -0.10 1.34 2.45
N GLY A 45 0.09 0.79 3.66
CA GLY A 45 1.27 -0.01 4.00
C GLY A 45 1.40 -1.24 3.11
N THR A 46 0.30 -1.96 2.89
CA THR A 46 0.28 -3.16 2.05
C THR A 46 0.58 -2.82 0.59
N TRP A 47 0.05 -1.70 0.08
CA TRP A 47 0.30 -1.24 -1.29
C TRP A 47 1.78 -0.89 -1.52
N ILE A 48 2.38 -0.13 -0.61
CA ILE A 48 3.79 0.23 -0.71
C ILE A 48 4.67 -1.02 -0.64
N PHE A 49 4.39 -1.90 0.32
CA PHE A 49 5.15 -3.14 0.48
C PHE A 49 5.08 -4.02 -0.77
N HIS A 50 3.88 -4.25 -1.31
CA HIS A 50 3.68 -4.98 -2.56
C HIS A 50 4.51 -4.38 -3.71
N SER A 51 4.46 -3.04 -3.86
CA SER A 51 5.15 -2.33 -4.93
C SER A 51 6.67 -2.49 -4.85
N LEU A 52 7.24 -2.41 -3.64
CA LEU A 52 8.67 -2.60 -3.44
C LEU A 52 9.14 -4.02 -3.74
N ILE A 53 8.36 -5.03 -3.34
CA ILE A 53 8.69 -6.42 -3.64
C ILE A 53 8.61 -6.68 -5.16
N ALA A 54 7.65 -6.06 -5.86
CA ALA A 54 7.56 -6.10 -7.33
C ALA A 54 8.80 -5.50 -8.00
N VAL A 55 9.27 -4.34 -7.53
CA VAL A 55 10.50 -3.71 -8.04
C VAL A 55 11.73 -4.57 -7.76
N LEU A 56 11.88 -5.10 -6.55
CA LEU A 56 12.98 -6.01 -6.19
C LEU A 56 13.01 -7.25 -7.09
N LEU A 57 11.85 -7.79 -7.43
CA LEU A 57 11.73 -8.92 -8.34
C LEU A 57 12.17 -8.55 -9.77
N ALA A 58 11.71 -7.40 -10.28
CA ALA A 58 12.11 -6.90 -11.59
C ALA A 58 13.63 -6.72 -11.68
N ILE A 59 14.24 -6.13 -10.65
CA ILE A 59 15.70 -5.96 -10.54
C ILE A 59 16.41 -7.32 -10.57
N THR A 60 15.90 -8.30 -9.82
CA THR A 60 16.46 -9.67 -9.80
C THR A 60 16.41 -10.31 -11.18
N ARG A 61 15.34 -10.08 -11.96
CA ARG A 61 15.21 -10.60 -13.33
C ARG A 61 16.12 -9.89 -14.32
N CYS A 62 16.23 -8.57 -14.26
CA CYS A 62 17.15 -7.81 -15.10
C CYS A 62 18.60 -8.24 -14.84
N MET A 63 19.03 -8.35 -13.59
CA MET A 63 20.40 -8.78 -13.27
C MET A 63 20.68 -10.23 -13.68
N ALA A 64 19.68 -11.11 -13.64
CA ALA A 64 19.85 -12.48 -14.13
C ALA A 64 20.20 -12.52 -15.63
N VAL A 65 19.62 -11.59 -16.42
CA VAL A 65 19.88 -11.46 -17.87
C VAL A 65 21.25 -10.82 -18.13
N PHE A 66 21.59 -9.74 -17.43
CA PHE A 66 22.86 -9.04 -17.67
C PHE A 66 24.07 -9.77 -17.08
N HIS A 67 23.99 -10.24 -15.84
CA HIS A 67 25.11 -10.80 -15.09
C HIS A 67 24.65 -11.92 -14.13
N SER A 68 24.47 -13.13 -14.65
CA SER A 68 23.99 -14.30 -13.89
C SER A 68 24.85 -14.62 -12.64
N ARG A 69 26.19 -14.43 -12.70
CA ARG A 69 27.08 -14.66 -11.54
C ARG A 69 26.84 -13.70 -10.37
N MET A 70 26.51 -12.43 -10.63
CA MET A 70 26.19 -11.48 -9.55
C MET A 70 24.84 -11.80 -8.93
N THR A 71 23.87 -12.24 -9.72
CA THR A 71 22.54 -12.61 -9.24
C THR A 71 22.61 -13.78 -8.26
N ILE A 72 23.43 -14.79 -8.53
CA ILE A 72 23.62 -15.94 -7.62
C ILE A 72 24.30 -15.51 -6.30
N LYS A 73 25.24 -14.55 -6.34
CA LYS A 73 25.89 -14.04 -5.13
C LYS A 73 24.92 -13.23 -4.26
N LEU A 74 24.17 -12.31 -4.85
CA LEU A 74 23.28 -11.39 -4.12
C LEU A 74 21.92 -12.00 -3.75
N PHE A 75 21.35 -12.84 -4.62
CA PHE A 75 19.99 -13.39 -4.50
C PHE A 75 19.96 -14.91 -4.38
N GLY A 76 21.10 -15.58 -4.30
CA GLY A 76 21.15 -17.05 -4.14
C GLY A 76 20.75 -17.52 -2.74
N GLY A 77 19.93 -18.57 -2.70
CA GLY A 77 19.42 -19.19 -1.47
C GLY A 77 18.32 -18.36 -0.79
N ASN A 78 18.37 -18.24 0.53
CA ASN A 78 17.38 -17.50 1.33
C ASN A 78 17.68 -15.99 1.45
N LYS A 79 18.69 -15.48 0.73
CA LYS A 79 19.06 -14.06 0.77
C LYS A 79 17.97 -13.07 0.32
N PRO A 80 17.08 -13.40 -0.64
CA PRO A 80 15.96 -12.52 -1.01
C PRO A 80 15.02 -12.18 0.16
N TYR A 81 14.91 -13.06 1.16
CA TYR A 81 14.12 -12.76 2.36
C TYR A 81 14.73 -11.62 3.18
N TYR A 82 16.06 -11.53 3.26
CA TYR A 82 16.73 -10.39 3.89
C TYR A 82 16.49 -9.08 3.13
N TRP A 83 16.34 -9.13 1.81
CA TRP A 83 15.98 -7.95 0.99
C TRP A 83 14.52 -7.52 1.16
N ALA A 84 13.65 -8.38 1.68
CA ALA A 84 12.27 -8.00 2.00
C ALA A 84 12.15 -7.19 3.30
N ILE A 85 13.11 -7.33 4.22
CA ILE A 85 13.14 -6.61 5.50
C ILE A 85 13.17 -5.08 5.31
N PRO A 86 14.09 -4.49 4.51
CA PRO A 86 14.10 -3.04 4.30
C PRO A 86 12.82 -2.55 3.60
N ALA A 87 12.22 -3.37 2.72
CA ALA A 87 10.94 -3.02 2.10
C ALA A 87 9.80 -2.96 3.13
N PHE A 88 9.80 -3.88 4.09
CA PHE A 88 8.83 -3.87 5.20
C PHE A 88 9.03 -2.65 6.12
N ILE A 89 10.28 -2.34 6.48
CA ILE A 89 10.61 -1.16 7.31
C ILE A 89 10.16 0.13 6.60
N TYR A 90 10.40 0.24 5.29
CA TYR A 90 9.97 1.40 4.52
C TYR A 90 8.44 1.53 4.45
N ALA A 91 7.73 0.42 4.24
CA ALA A 91 6.27 0.42 4.30
C ALA A 91 5.75 0.86 5.68
N MET A 92 6.37 0.39 6.77
CA MET A 92 6.01 0.78 8.13
C MET A 92 6.26 2.27 8.41
N TYR A 93 7.33 2.84 7.84
CA TYR A 93 7.58 4.28 7.91
C TYR A 93 6.44 5.08 7.26
N PHE A 94 5.96 4.67 6.09
CA PHE A 94 4.84 5.36 5.45
C PHE A 94 3.54 5.25 6.26
N VAL A 95 3.30 4.08 6.85
CA VAL A 95 2.13 3.80 7.71
C VAL A 95 2.10 4.71 8.95
N LEU A 96 3.26 5.07 9.49
CA LEU A 96 3.34 5.87 10.72
C LEU A 96 3.43 7.38 10.45
N PHE A 97 4.07 7.80 9.37
CA PHE A 97 4.43 9.21 9.15
C PHE A 97 3.68 9.89 7.99
N THR A 98 2.91 9.16 7.19
CA THR A 98 2.22 9.72 6.00
C THR A 98 0.72 9.87 6.22
N LYS A 99 0.11 10.90 5.61
CA LYS A 99 -1.35 11.05 5.58
C LYS A 99 -1.96 9.84 4.87
N THR A 100 -2.77 9.07 5.58
CA THR A 100 -3.41 7.86 5.06
C THR A 100 -4.57 8.22 4.15
N PRO A 101 -4.82 7.44 3.08
CA PRO A 101 -5.99 7.66 2.26
C PRO A 101 -7.25 7.24 3.05
N LEU A 102 -8.34 7.98 2.85
CA LEU A 102 -9.61 7.82 3.54
C LEU A 102 -10.67 7.39 2.54
N PHE A 103 -11.50 6.42 2.92
CA PHE A 103 -12.57 5.93 2.06
C PHE A 103 -13.69 6.97 1.92
N SER A 104 -14.15 7.20 0.69
CA SER A 104 -15.36 7.96 0.39
C SER A 104 -16.27 7.17 -0.54
N ALA A 105 -17.45 6.80 -0.05
CA ALA A 105 -18.46 6.12 -0.86
C ALA A 105 -18.95 6.96 -2.05
N LEU A 106 -18.83 8.30 -2.01
CA LEU A 106 -19.19 9.18 -3.12
C LEU A 106 -18.36 8.90 -4.38
N GLY A 107 -17.08 8.58 -4.20
CA GLY A 107 -16.17 8.22 -5.28
C GLY A 107 -15.84 6.72 -5.36
N PHE A 108 -16.48 5.89 -4.52
CA PHE A 108 -16.18 4.46 -4.35
C PHE A 108 -14.68 4.14 -4.27
N SER A 109 -13.90 5.04 -3.66
CA SER A 109 -12.44 4.96 -3.66
C SER A 109 -11.83 5.63 -2.43
N TRP A 110 -10.52 5.47 -2.31
CA TRP A 110 -9.70 5.96 -1.20
C TRP A 110 -8.99 7.26 -1.62
N PHE A 111 -9.29 8.36 -0.93
CA PHE A 111 -8.78 9.69 -1.25
C PHE A 111 -8.01 10.28 -0.06
N PHE A 112 -6.98 11.08 -0.34
CA PHE A 112 -6.30 11.85 0.71
C PHE A 112 -7.15 13.02 1.25
N ASN A 113 -8.29 13.29 0.60
CA ASN A 113 -9.27 14.30 1.00
C ASN A 113 -10.46 13.64 1.74
N PRO A 114 -10.69 13.94 3.04
CA PRO A 114 -11.85 13.44 3.77
C PRO A 114 -13.20 13.98 3.27
N HIS A 115 -13.21 15.16 2.65
CA HIS A 115 -14.39 15.86 2.15
C HIS A 115 -14.49 15.81 0.62
N PHE A 116 -14.03 14.72 0.02
CA PHE A 116 -14.13 14.49 -1.42
C PHE A 116 -15.58 14.69 -1.89
N GLY A 117 -15.78 15.60 -2.86
CA GLY A 117 -17.11 16.00 -3.37
C GLY A 117 -17.72 17.25 -2.74
N TYR A 118 -17.24 17.70 -1.57
CA TYR A 118 -17.75 18.90 -0.88
C TYR A 118 -16.77 20.08 -0.90
N VAL A 119 -15.47 19.81 -0.81
CA VAL A 119 -14.41 20.84 -0.82
C VAL A 119 -13.41 20.53 -1.94
N PRO A 120 -13.11 21.49 -2.85
CA PRO A 120 -12.12 21.28 -3.89
C PRO A 120 -10.72 21.09 -3.30
N ASP A 121 -9.94 20.14 -3.83
CA ASP A 121 -8.62 19.77 -3.31
C ASP A 121 -7.65 20.95 -3.26
N LYS A 122 -7.72 21.86 -4.25
CA LYS A 122 -6.89 23.08 -4.33
C LYS A 122 -7.05 24.05 -3.15
N ALA A 123 -8.14 23.99 -2.40
CA ALA A 123 -8.35 24.87 -1.25
C ALA A 123 -7.55 24.41 -0.01
N ARG A 124 -7.05 23.17 0.02
CA ARG A 124 -6.33 22.60 1.17
C ARG A 124 -4.81 22.72 1.06
N ASP A 125 -4.25 22.87 -0.14
CA ASP A 125 -2.81 23.12 -0.32
C ASP A 125 -2.35 24.45 0.31
N VAL A 126 -3.30 25.31 0.71
CA VAL A 126 -3.08 26.60 1.37
C VAL A 126 -3.22 26.54 2.89
N SER A 127 -3.71 25.44 3.47
CA SER A 127 -3.84 25.27 4.92
C SER A 127 -2.83 24.24 5.45
N PRO A 128 -1.76 24.68 6.12
CA PRO A 128 -0.77 23.78 6.72
C PRO A 128 -1.30 23.25 8.05
N VAL A 129 -2.11 22.19 8.02
CA VAL A 129 -2.34 21.31 9.18
C VAL A 129 -2.43 19.84 8.71
#